data_AF-G8YS79-F1
#
_entry.id   AF-G8YS79-F1
#
_cell.length_a   1.000
_cell.length_b   1.000
_cell.length_c   1.000
_cell.angle_alpha   90.00
_cell.angle_beta   90.00
_cell.angle_gamma   90.00
#
_symmetry.space_group_name_H-M   'P 1'
#
loop_
_entity.id
_entity.type
_entity.pdbx_description
1 polymer ?
#
loop_
_entity_poly.entity_id
_entity_poly.type
_entity_poly.pdbx_seq_one_letter_code
_entity_poly.pdbx_strand_id
1 'polypeptide(L)'
;MILSELLTPENCHSSVRLREFLRLSRIASDDGIRQHLNSVKSKEDCDKYFQNSILPEWKARAEVIEYCSAYSAQLRDSTSKSADGGVADSLNSNGQSDPRVDPYAQRSFVEEKERRFQDCDFIDNWVKNEKIIDDILKESTQEVLNQKCYYNKWIESFKKFKN
;
A
#
# COMPACT_ATOMS: atom_id res chain seq x y z
N MET A 1 -8.51 5.15 -15.75
CA MET A 1 -9.38 3.97 -15.85
C MET A 1 -8.71 2.67 -15.34
N ILE A 2 -7.38 2.62 -15.17
CA ILE A 2 -6.67 1.39 -14.72
C ILE A 2 -6.63 1.25 -13.18
N LEU A 3 -6.57 2.36 -12.43
CA LEU A 3 -6.37 2.30 -10.98
C LEU A 3 -7.57 1.68 -10.22
N SER A 4 -8.80 1.91 -10.69
CA SER A 4 -10.02 1.42 -10.04
C SER A 4 -10.17 -0.11 -10.07
N GLU A 5 -9.61 -0.77 -11.09
CA GLU A 5 -9.60 -2.24 -11.18
C GLU A 5 -8.50 -2.86 -10.29
N LEU A 6 -7.50 -2.06 -9.89
CA LEU A 6 -6.38 -2.50 -9.06
C LEU A 6 -6.70 -2.42 -7.56
N LEU A 7 -7.53 -1.46 -7.14
CA LEU A 7 -7.87 -1.23 -5.74
C LEU A 7 -8.98 -2.18 -5.26
N THR A 8 -8.63 -3.46 -5.11
CA THR A 8 -9.52 -4.48 -4.54
C THR A 8 -8.87 -5.17 -3.34
N PRO A 9 -9.65 -5.66 -2.36
CA PRO A 9 -9.11 -6.38 -1.20
C PRO A 9 -8.28 -7.60 -1.61
N GLU A 10 -8.73 -8.33 -2.62
CA GLU A 10 -8.04 -9.52 -3.16
C GLU A 10 -6.63 -9.20 -3.67
N ASN A 11 -6.41 -8.00 -4.22
CA ASN A 11 -5.11 -7.59 -4.70
C ASN A 11 -4.14 -7.25 -3.56
N CYS A 12 -4.63 -6.83 -2.39
CA CYS A 12 -3.76 -6.66 -1.20
C CYS A 12 -3.28 -8.01 -0.65
N HIS A 13 -4.06 -9.08 -0.84
CA HIS A 13 -3.64 -10.46 -0.56
C HIS A 13 -2.73 -11.03 -1.68
N SER A 14 -3.04 -10.71 -2.94
CA SER A 14 -2.29 -11.15 -4.13
C SER A 14 -1.26 -10.12 -4.59
N SER A 15 -0.04 -10.29 -4.10
CA SER A 15 1.07 -9.37 -4.37
C SER A 15 1.54 -9.31 -5.85
N VAL A 16 1.08 -10.16 -6.77
CA VAL A 16 1.58 -10.14 -8.17
C VAL A 16 1.12 -8.89 -8.94
N ARG A 17 -0.18 -8.58 -8.92
CA ARG A 17 -0.75 -7.45 -9.67
C ARG A 17 -0.23 -6.11 -9.14
N LEU A 18 -0.22 -5.95 -7.81
CA LEU A 18 0.29 -4.73 -7.18
C LEU A 18 1.80 -4.57 -7.39
N ARG A 19 2.60 -5.65 -7.26
CA ARG A 19 4.04 -5.57 -7.53
C ARG A 19 4.34 -5.20 -8.98
N GLU A 20 3.60 -5.75 -9.93
CA GLU A 20 3.82 -5.43 -11.34
C GLU A 20 3.43 -3.99 -11.66
N PHE A 21 2.31 -3.51 -11.10
CA PHE A 21 1.96 -2.09 -11.18
C PHE A 21 3.07 -1.19 -10.61
N LEU A 22 3.54 -1.47 -9.39
CA LEU A 22 4.61 -0.68 -8.75
C LEU A 22 5.90 -0.73 -9.56
N ARG A 23 6.25 -1.89 -10.13
CA ARG A 23 7.42 -2.05 -10.99
C ARG A 23 7.32 -1.19 -12.24
N LEU A 24 6.19 -1.23 -12.95
CA LEU A 24 5.99 -0.44 -14.17
C LEU A 24 5.95 1.07 -13.86
N SER A 25 5.32 1.47 -12.76
CA SER A 25 5.30 2.85 -12.31
C SER A 25 6.71 3.38 -12.01
N ARG A 26 7.56 2.58 -11.32
CA ARG A 26 8.97 2.90 -11.06
C ARG A 26 9.80 3.05 -12.33
N ILE A 27 9.58 2.19 -13.31
CA ILE A 27 10.25 2.28 -14.62
C ILE A 27 9.86 3.57 -15.33
N ALA A 28 8.57 3.96 -15.26
CA ALA A 28 8.06 5.15 -15.91
C ALA A 28 8.53 6.46 -15.25
N SER A 29 8.72 6.49 -13.92
CA SER A 29 9.06 7.72 -13.19
C SER A 29 10.54 7.82 -12.78
N ASP A 30 11.12 6.78 -12.18
CA ASP A 30 12.34 6.87 -11.37
C ASP A 30 13.53 6.17 -12.06
N ASP A 31 13.38 4.92 -12.55
CA ASP A 31 14.52 4.11 -13.03
C ASP A 31 15.21 4.73 -14.27
N GLY A 32 14.42 5.34 -15.15
CA GLY A 32 14.88 6.00 -16.37
C GLY A 32 15.16 7.50 -16.21
N ILE A 33 15.07 8.06 -15.00
CA ILE A 33 15.01 9.52 -14.82
C ILE A 33 16.25 10.22 -15.34
N ARG A 34 17.44 9.62 -15.17
CA ARG A 34 18.71 10.17 -15.65
C ARG A 34 18.73 10.31 -17.18
N GLN A 35 18.22 9.31 -17.89
CA GLN A 35 18.12 9.30 -19.34
C GLN A 35 17.09 10.32 -19.83
N HIS A 36 15.92 10.38 -19.19
CA HIS A 36 14.87 11.34 -19.54
C HIS A 36 15.33 12.79 -19.34
N LEU A 37 16.02 13.09 -18.24
CA LEU A 37 16.52 14.43 -17.96
C LEU A 37 17.62 14.90 -18.91
N ASN A 38 18.28 14.02 -19.67
CA ASN A 38 19.21 14.46 -20.72
C ASN A 38 18.50 15.17 -21.89
N SER A 39 17.20 14.95 -22.07
CA SER A 39 16.39 15.63 -23.09
C SER A 39 15.86 16.99 -22.65
N VAL A 40 15.92 17.27 -21.35
CA VAL A 40 15.37 18.48 -20.72
C VAL A 40 16.40 19.61 -20.80
N LYS A 41 16.01 20.74 -21.41
CA LYS A 41 16.92 21.86 -21.73
C LYS A 41 16.69 23.12 -20.91
N SER A 42 15.50 23.31 -20.37
CA SER A 42 15.13 24.52 -19.62
C SER A 42 14.53 24.18 -18.25
N LYS A 43 14.50 25.18 -17.36
CA LYS A 43 13.86 25.06 -16.04
C LYS A 43 12.36 24.76 -16.16
N GLU A 44 11.68 25.41 -17.09
CA GLU A 44 10.25 25.20 -17.32
C GLU A 44 9.96 23.76 -17.77
N ASP A 45 10.85 23.16 -18.56
CA ASP A 45 10.73 21.78 -19.00
C ASP A 45 10.93 20.78 -17.84
N CYS A 46 11.80 21.10 -16.88
CA CYS A 46 11.93 20.32 -15.64
C CYS A 46 10.62 20.34 -14.83
N ASP A 47 10.04 21.53 -14.63
CA ASP A 47 8.79 21.66 -13.87
C ASP A 47 7.63 20.93 -14.58
N LYS A 48 7.54 21.05 -15.91
CA LYS A 48 6.56 20.30 -16.73
C LYS A 48 6.78 18.80 -16.66
N TYR A 49 8.03 18.34 -16.75
CA TYR A 49 8.37 16.91 -16.67
C TYR A 49 7.96 16.33 -15.31
N PHE A 50 8.31 17.03 -14.22
CA PHE A 50 7.92 16.63 -12.87
C PHE A 50 6.41 16.56 -12.71
N GLN A 51 5.68 17.59 -13.17
CA GLN A 51 4.23 17.65 -13.02
C GLN A 51 3.49 16.61 -13.87
N ASN A 52 3.94 16.36 -15.09
CA ASN A 52 3.22 15.50 -16.04
C ASN A 52 3.64 14.04 -15.98
N SER A 53 4.87 13.74 -15.55
CA SER A 53 5.42 12.38 -15.60
C SER A 53 5.62 11.79 -14.21
N ILE A 54 6.19 12.54 -13.27
CA ILE A 54 6.56 12.02 -11.95
C ILE A 54 5.39 12.07 -10.97
N LEU A 55 4.76 13.24 -10.82
CA LEU A 55 3.65 13.43 -9.87
C LEU A 55 2.49 12.44 -10.02
N PRO A 56 1.95 12.16 -11.23
CA PRO A 56 0.84 11.21 -11.36
C PRO A 56 1.26 9.79 -10.94
N GLU A 57 2.46 9.36 -11.28
CA GLU A 57 2.98 8.03 -10.90
C GLU A 57 3.17 7.93 -9.38
N TRP A 58 3.81 8.91 -8.76
CA TRP A 58 3.98 8.96 -7.31
C TRP A 58 2.65 8.98 -6.55
N LYS A 59 1.66 9.70 -7.07
CA LYS A 59 0.30 9.70 -6.52
C LYS A 59 -0.35 8.33 -6.63
N ALA A 60 -0.29 7.71 -7.80
CA ALA A 60 -0.88 6.40 -8.04
C ALA A 60 -0.27 5.32 -7.13
N ARG A 61 1.06 5.33 -6.92
CA ARG A 61 1.74 4.43 -5.96
C ARG A 61 1.29 4.69 -4.52
N ALA A 62 1.21 5.96 -4.12
CA ALA A 62 0.77 6.33 -2.78
C ALA A 62 -0.67 5.88 -2.49
N GLU A 63 -1.59 6.05 -3.44
CA GLU A 63 -2.98 5.60 -3.34
C GLU A 63 -3.09 4.08 -3.13
N VAL A 64 -2.31 3.29 -3.87
CA VAL A 64 -2.28 1.82 -3.72
C VAL A 64 -1.76 1.40 -2.35
N ILE A 65 -0.64 1.97 -1.91
CA ILE A 65 -0.03 1.66 -0.61
C ILE A 65 -0.97 2.07 0.54
N GLU A 66 -1.62 3.22 0.42
CA GLU A 66 -2.56 3.73 1.41
C GLU A 66 -3.83 2.88 1.49
N TYR A 67 -4.38 2.47 0.34
CA TYR A 67 -5.51 1.56 0.26
C TYR A 67 -5.25 0.25 1.00
N CYS A 68 -4.12 -0.43 0.72
CA CYS A 68 -3.81 -1.68 1.41
C CYS A 68 -3.52 -1.48 2.91
N SER A 69 -3.00 -0.32 3.32
CA SER A 69 -2.81 0.02 4.74
C SER A 69 -4.14 0.28 5.46
N ALA A 70 -5.11 0.89 4.79
CA ALA A 70 -6.45 1.08 5.34
C ALA A 70 -7.21 -0.25 5.42
N TYR A 71 -7.05 -1.09 4.40
CA TYR A 71 -7.64 -2.43 4.37
C TYR A 71 -7.08 -3.33 5.47
N SER A 72 -5.76 -3.35 5.72
CA SER A 72 -5.19 -4.13 6.82
C SER A 72 -5.71 -3.65 8.19
N ALA A 73 -5.83 -2.33 8.40
CA ALA A 73 -6.42 -1.78 9.60
C ALA A 73 -7.89 -2.21 9.80
N GLN A 74 -8.69 -2.19 8.74
CA GLN A 74 -10.07 -2.66 8.76
C GLN A 74 -10.17 -4.17 9.06
N LEU A 75 -9.29 -4.98 8.47
CA LEU A 75 -9.24 -6.42 8.68
C LEU A 75 -8.92 -6.76 10.15
N ARG A 76 -7.98 -6.03 10.77
CA ARG A 76 -7.64 -6.17 12.19
C ARG A 76 -8.81 -5.79 13.11
N ASP A 77 -9.52 -4.70 12.82
CA ASP A 77 -10.70 -4.27 13.59
C ASP A 77 -11.87 -5.28 13.51
N SER A 78 -12.11 -5.87 12.34
CA SER A 78 -13.12 -6.94 12.19
C SER A 78 -12.75 -8.21 12.96
N THR A 79 -11.46 -8.51 13.05
CA THR A 79 -10.93 -9.68 13.77
C THR A 79 -10.93 -9.46 15.29
N SER A 80 -10.66 -8.24 15.77
CA SER A 80 -10.71 -7.90 17.20
C SER A 80 -12.15 -7.83 17.74
N LYS A 81 -13.11 -7.30 16.97
CA LYS A 81 -14.54 -7.31 17.35
C LYS A 81 -15.12 -8.71 17.51
N SER A 82 -14.60 -9.66 16.75
CA SER A 82 -14.91 -11.09 16.92
C SER A 82 -14.30 -11.69 18.19
N ALA A 83 -13.32 -11.02 18.80
CA ALA A 83 -12.60 -11.49 20.00
C ALA A 83 -13.15 -10.90 21.32
N ASP A 84 -13.74 -9.71 21.29
CA ASP A 84 -14.24 -9.00 22.49
C ASP A 84 -15.74 -9.24 22.76
N GLY A 85 -16.39 -10.08 21.94
CA GLY A 85 -17.74 -10.59 22.17
C GLY A 85 -17.79 -11.55 23.35
N GLY A 86 -17.76 -11.01 24.56
CA GLY A 86 -18.02 -11.76 25.78
C GLY A 86 -19.42 -12.38 25.75
N VAL A 87 -19.48 -13.71 25.72
CA VAL A 87 -20.37 -14.68 26.44
C VAL A 87 -21.88 -14.38 26.61
N ALA A 88 -22.47 -13.29 26.15
CA ALA A 88 -23.76 -12.84 26.70
C ALA A 88 -24.94 -12.62 25.73
N ASP A 89 -24.81 -12.61 24.40
CA ASP A 89 -26.01 -12.29 23.59
C ASP A 89 -26.04 -12.81 22.14
N SER A 90 -25.98 -14.13 21.95
CA SER A 90 -26.39 -14.77 20.69
C SER A 90 -26.78 -16.24 20.93
N LEU A 91 -27.86 -16.46 21.67
CA LEU A 91 -28.49 -17.77 21.74
C LEU A 91 -29.07 -18.13 20.36
N ASN A 92 -28.48 -19.16 19.75
CA ASN A 92 -28.98 -19.97 18.63
C ASN A 92 -29.07 -19.35 17.23
N SER A 93 -27.96 -19.48 16.49
CA SER A 93 -27.99 -20.14 15.17
C SER A 93 -26.59 -20.65 14.77
N ASN A 94 -26.38 -21.95 14.98
CA ASN A 94 -25.33 -22.84 14.44
C ASN A 94 -23.86 -22.56 14.79
N GLY A 95 -23.34 -23.28 15.80
CA GLY A 95 -21.95 -23.77 15.74
C GLY A 95 -20.98 -23.36 16.84
N GLN A 96 -21.45 -22.79 17.96
CA GLN A 96 -20.57 -22.49 19.09
C GLN A 96 -20.75 -23.56 20.18
N SER A 97 -20.09 -24.70 20.01
CA SER A 97 -20.05 -25.76 21.01
C SER A 97 -19.18 -25.32 22.20
N ASP A 98 -19.69 -25.46 23.42
CA ASP A 98 -18.91 -25.32 24.64
C ASP A 98 -17.59 -26.12 24.48
N PRO A 99 -16.40 -25.56 24.77
CA PRO A 99 -15.14 -26.29 24.70
C PRO A 99 -15.12 -27.60 25.51
N ARG A 100 -16.00 -27.75 26.51
CA ARG A 100 -16.22 -29.01 27.23
C ARG A 100 -17.03 -30.04 26.43
N VAL A 101 -17.84 -29.58 25.49
CA VAL A 101 -18.69 -30.37 24.59
C VAL A 101 -17.92 -30.76 23.32
N ASP A 102 -17.02 -29.91 22.82
CA ASP A 102 -16.12 -30.24 21.70
C ASP A 102 -14.74 -29.52 21.77
N PRO A 103 -13.68 -30.24 22.18
CA PRO A 103 -12.32 -29.72 22.16
C PRO A 103 -11.79 -29.33 20.76
N TYR A 104 -12.30 -29.93 19.68
CA TYR A 104 -11.87 -29.62 18.32
C TYR A 104 -12.44 -28.31 17.80
N ALA A 105 -13.65 -27.94 18.21
CA ALA A 105 -14.27 -26.66 17.86
C ALA A 105 -13.48 -25.46 18.40
N GLN A 106 -12.95 -25.56 19.62
CA GLN A 106 -12.08 -24.52 20.19
C GLN A 106 -10.77 -24.40 19.39
N ARG A 107 -10.18 -25.54 19.00
CA ARG A 107 -8.96 -25.56 18.18
C ARG A 107 -9.18 -24.94 16.81
N SER A 108 -10.27 -25.28 16.12
CA SER A 108 -10.57 -24.71 14.80
C SER A 108 -10.79 -23.20 14.86
N PHE A 109 -11.45 -22.69 15.91
CA PHE A 109 -11.63 -21.25 16.09
C PHE A 109 -10.30 -20.52 16.31
N VAL A 110 -9.41 -21.08 17.14
CA VAL A 110 -8.07 -20.53 17.38
C VAL A 110 -7.24 -20.56 16.09
N GLU A 111 -7.25 -21.68 15.36
CA GLU A 111 -6.53 -21.81 14.09
C GLU A 111 -7.05 -20.81 13.04
N GLU A 112 -8.37 -20.62 12.94
CA GLU A 112 -8.94 -19.63 12.02
C GLU A 112 -8.57 -18.20 12.40
N LYS A 113 -8.64 -17.87 13.69
CA LYS A 113 -8.21 -16.57 14.20
C LYS A 113 -6.75 -16.31 13.86
N GLU A 114 -5.88 -17.27 14.13
CA GLU A 114 -4.45 -17.17 13.87
C GLU A 114 -4.15 -16.97 12.38
N ARG A 115 -4.84 -17.70 11.49
CA ARG A 115 -4.73 -17.49 10.03
C ARG A 115 -5.08 -16.05 9.63
N ARG A 116 -6.18 -15.49 10.16
CA ARG A 116 -6.59 -14.11 9.85
C ARG A 116 -5.56 -13.08 10.33
N PHE A 117 -4.94 -13.29 11.49
CA PHE A 117 -3.85 -12.42 11.96
C PHE A 117 -2.61 -12.53 11.09
N GLN A 118 -2.24 -13.74 10.65
CA GLN A 118 -1.12 -13.95 9.73
C GLN A 118 -1.31 -13.19 8.41
N ASP A 119 -2.52 -13.18 7.86
CA ASP A 119 -2.84 -12.43 6.65
C ASP A 119 -2.71 -10.91 6.86
N CYS A 120 -3.15 -10.39 8.02
CA CYS A 120 -2.97 -8.99 8.38
C CYS A 120 -1.49 -8.61 8.47
N ASP A 121 -0.70 -9.43 9.16
CA ASP A 121 0.73 -9.18 9.37
C ASP A 121 1.51 -9.25 8.05
N PHE A 122 1.11 -10.13 7.13
CA PHE A 122 1.66 -10.18 5.78
C PHE A 122 1.44 -8.85 5.03
N ILE A 123 0.21 -8.34 5.01
CA ILE A 123 -0.12 -7.08 4.34
C ILE A 123 0.62 -5.92 5.00
N ASP A 124 0.64 -5.85 6.33
CA ASP A 124 1.31 -4.77 7.07
C ASP A 124 2.82 -4.73 6.79
N ASN A 125 3.47 -5.89 6.77
CA ASN A 125 4.90 -5.98 6.47
C ASN A 125 5.17 -5.57 5.02
N TRP A 126 4.33 -6.01 4.07
CA TRP A 126 4.45 -5.60 2.68
C TRP A 126 4.29 -4.08 2.52
N VAL A 127 3.23 -3.49 3.08
CA VAL A 127 2.98 -2.04 3.06
C VAL A 127 4.16 -1.25 3.64
N LYS A 128 4.72 -1.69 4.79
CA LYS A 128 5.87 -1.03 5.41
C LYS A 128 7.09 -1.04 4.47
N ASN A 129 7.38 -2.17 3.85
CA ASN A 129 8.49 -2.29 2.91
C ASN A 129 8.28 -1.40 1.68
N GLU A 130 7.08 -1.40 1.09
CA GLU A 130 6.80 -0.56 -0.07
C GLU A 130 6.86 0.94 0.26
N LYS A 131 6.45 1.35 1.46
CA LYS A 131 6.63 2.74 1.94
C LYS A 131 8.11 3.13 2.01
N ILE A 132 8.93 2.28 2.62
CA ILE A 132 10.38 2.52 2.73
C ILE A 132 11.02 2.60 1.32
N ILE A 133 10.68 1.68 0.42
CA ILE A 133 11.18 1.69 -0.96
C ILE A 133 10.77 2.98 -1.67
N ASP A 134 9.49 3.37 -1.56
CA ASP A 134 8.97 4.56 -2.21
C ASP A 134 9.62 5.85 -1.67
N ASP A 135 9.91 5.92 -0.37
CA ASP A 135 10.65 7.04 0.22
C ASP A 135 12.09 7.12 -0.32
N ILE A 136 12.82 5.99 -0.37
CA ILE A 136 14.18 5.94 -0.94
C ILE A 136 14.17 6.38 -2.41
N LEU A 137 13.20 5.90 -3.20
CA LEU A 137 13.09 6.25 -4.61
C LEU A 137 12.79 7.73 -4.81
N LYS A 138 11.92 8.32 -3.98
CA LYS A 138 11.63 9.76 -4.00
C LYS A 138 12.85 10.60 -3.66
N GLU A 139 13.63 10.20 -2.66
CA GLU A 139 14.88 10.86 -2.27
C GLU A 139 15.91 10.80 -3.40
N SER A 140 16.13 9.61 -3.97
CA SER A 140 17.05 9.42 -5.09
C SER A 140 16.63 10.23 -6.32
N THR A 141 15.33 10.21 -6.66
CA THR A 141 14.76 11.00 -7.74
C THR A 141 14.94 12.50 -7.49
N GLN A 142 14.69 12.96 -6.27
CA GLN A 142 14.92 14.35 -5.89
C GLN A 142 16.38 14.75 -6.07
N GLU A 143 17.32 13.88 -5.69
CA GLU A 143 18.75 14.13 -5.87
C GLU A 143 19.10 14.30 -7.35
N VAL A 144 18.64 13.40 -8.22
CA VAL A 144 18.89 13.51 -9.67
C VAL A 144 18.24 14.76 -10.26
N LEU A 145 17.00 15.07 -9.84
CA LEU A 145 16.34 16.31 -10.23
C LEU A 145 17.15 17.52 -9.79
N ASN A 146 17.68 17.57 -8.56
CA ASN A 146 18.50 18.68 -8.09
C ASN A 146 19.88 18.79 -8.78
N GLN A 147 20.40 17.70 -9.36
CA GLN A 147 21.66 17.72 -10.10
C GLN A 147 21.50 18.30 -11.51
N LYS A 148 20.36 18.02 -12.18
CA LYS A 148 20.10 18.43 -13.57
C LYS A 148 19.21 19.66 -13.65
N CYS A 149 18.18 19.68 -12.82
CA CYS A 149 17.31 20.81 -12.59
C CYS A 149 17.82 21.57 -11.36
N TYR A 150 17.49 22.86 -11.27
CA TYR A 150 17.87 23.66 -10.11
C TYR A 150 17.28 23.10 -8.82
N TYR A 151 17.91 23.43 -7.68
CA TYR A 151 17.37 23.06 -6.37
C TYR A 151 15.95 23.59 -6.21
N ASN A 152 15.01 22.67 -6.01
CA ASN A 152 13.62 22.95 -5.70
C ASN A 152 13.14 21.96 -4.65
N LYS A 153 12.05 22.31 -3.96
CA LYS A 153 11.46 21.50 -2.91
C LYS A 153 10.47 20.48 -3.48
N TRP A 154 10.95 19.58 -4.33
CA TRP A 154 10.14 18.62 -5.08
C TRP A 154 9.25 17.75 -4.19
N ILE A 155 9.78 17.23 -3.08
CA ILE A 155 9.00 16.44 -2.12
C ILE A 155 7.92 17.28 -1.42
N GLU A 156 8.18 18.55 -1.08
CA GLU A 156 7.16 19.43 -0.51
C GLU A 156 6.04 19.70 -1.52
N SER A 157 6.38 19.87 -2.81
CA SER A 157 5.40 20.01 -3.89
C SER A 157 4.52 18.78 -4.01
N PHE A 158 5.09 17.57 -3.89
CA PHE A 158 4.30 16.34 -3.86
C PHE A 158 3.37 16.27 -2.64
N LYS A 159 3.85 16.63 -1.44
CA LYS A 159 3.02 16.67 -0.23
C LYS A 159 1.82 17.62 -0.38
N LYS A 160 2.02 18.77 -1.03
CA LYS A 160 0.93 19.72 -1.36
C LYS A 160 -0.05 19.18 -2.39
N PHE A 161 0.43 18.35 -3.32
CA PHE A 161 -0.41 17.73 -4.35
C PHE A 161 -1.22 16.54 -3.83
N LYS A 162 -0.72 15.88 -2.78
CA LYS A 162 -1.42 14.79 -2.09
C LYS A 162 -2.58 15.32 -1.22
N ASN A 163 -2.37 16.45 -0.54
CA ASN A 163 -3.40 17.14 0.24
C ASN A 163 -4.46 17.79 -0.64
#